data_AF-A0AAD7K7Z7-F1
#
_entry.id   AF-A0AAD7K7Z7-F1
#
_cell.length_a   1.000
_cell.length_b   1.000
_cell.length_c   1.000
_cell.angle_alpha   90.00
_cell.angle_beta   90.00
_cell.angle_gamma   90.00
#
_symmetry.space_group_name_H-M   'P 1'
#
loop_
_entity.id
_entity.type
_entity.pdbx_description
1 polymer ?
#
loop_
_entity_poly.entity_id
_entity_poly.type
_entity_poly.pdbx_seq_one_letter_code
_entity_poly.pdbx_strand_id
1 'polypeptide(L)'
;MTGSERYVLPDPQSGPDEASWSFFQSNTCQCTQCRKMSGSLIFHYHTAKNTEITWRSQATCAEYNSSPGCFRAFCKECGSSIAWIDRRIGAKASSKQDPLTGNF
;
A
#
# COMPACT_ATOMS: atom_id res chain seq x y z
N MET A 1 -0.48 25.68 -5.22
CA MET A 1 -1.02 24.31 -5.07
C MET A 1 -0.64 23.83 -3.67
N THR A 2 -1.59 23.80 -2.73
CA THR A 2 -1.34 23.73 -1.27
C THR A 2 -1.63 22.37 -0.62
N GLY A 3 -2.11 21.37 -1.37
CA GLY A 3 -2.32 20.01 -0.87
C GLY A 3 -1.21 19.09 -1.35
N SER A 4 -0.15 18.92 -0.54
CA SER A 4 0.82 17.85 -0.77
C SER A 4 0.73 16.87 0.39
N GLU A 5 0.10 15.73 0.16
CA GLU A 5 0.26 14.55 1.01
C GLU A 5 1.70 14.10 0.93
N ARG A 6 2.32 13.93 2.10
CA ARG A 6 3.72 13.58 2.21
C ARG A 6 3.82 12.33 3.07
N TYR A 7 4.46 11.31 2.53
CA TYR A 7 4.84 10.13 3.28
C TYR A 7 6.33 9.90 3.07
N VAL A 8 6.95 9.24 4.04
CA VAL A 8 8.34 8.82 3.96
C VAL A 8 8.33 7.30 3.88
N LEU A 9 8.97 6.79 2.83
CA LEU A 9 9.39 5.40 2.77
C LEU A 9 10.78 5.32 3.41
N PRO A 10 11.09 4.27 4.18
CA PRO A 10 12.43 4.04 4.70
C PRO A 10 13.42 4.01 3.53
N ASP A 11 14.60 4.60 3.73
CA ASP A 11 15.69 4.54 2.76
C ASP A 11 16.07 3.07 2.58
N PRO A 12 15.88 2.51 1.38
CA PRO A 12 16.13 1.10 1.18
C PRO A 12 17.63 0.76 1.27
N GLN A 13 18.55 1.74 1.24
CA GLN A 13 19.99 1.55 1.43
C GLN A 13 20.46 1.57 2.90
N SER A 14 19.58 1.81 3.87
CA SER A 14 19.96 2.03 5.28
C SER A 14 19.86 0.79 6.20
N GLY A 15 19.45 -0.37 5.67
CA GLY A 15 19.29 -1.62 6.43
C GLY A 15 20.60 -2.43 6.52
N PRO A 16 20.91 -3.06 7.67
CA PRO A 16 22.13 -3.86 7.85
C PRO A 16 22.10 -5.24 7.16
N ASP A 17 21.02 -5.59 6.44
CA ASP A 17 20.89 -6.86 5.73
C ASP A 17 20.23 -6.73 4.34
N GLU A 18 20.64 -7.61 3.42
CA GLU A 18 20.08 -7.80 2.08
C GLU A 18 18.57 -8.16 2.10
N ALA A 19 18.03 -8.57 3.25
CA ALA A 19 16.62 -8.93 3.40
C ALA A 19 15.68 -7.71 3.42
N SER A 20 16.19 -6.51 3.74
CA SER A 20 15.43 -5.26 3.73
C SER A 20 14.91 -4.85 2.33
N TRP A 21 15.57 -5.28 1.25
CA TRP A 21 15.15 -5.02 -0.14
C TRP A 21 13.96 -5.85 -0.61
N SER A 22 13.63 -6.96 0.07
CA SER A 22 12.62 -7.93 -0.39
C SER A 22 11.18 -7.41 -0.34
N PHE A 23 10.92 -6.29 0.35
CA PHE A 23 9.57 -5.75 0.50
C PHE A 23 9.24 -4.60 -0.45
N PHE A 24 10.25 -3.96 -1.06
CA PHE A 24 10.05 -2.90 -2.06
C PHE A 24 9.93 -3.48 -3.47
N GLN A 25 8.82 -4.17 -3.72
CA GLN A 25 8.53 -4.64 -5.08
C GLN A 25 8.02 -3.48 -5.93
N SER A 26 8.84 -3.07 -6.89
CA SER A 26 8.47 -2.13 -7.95
C SER A 26 7.67 -2.87 -9.01
N ASN A 27 6.46 -2.39 -9.30
CA ASN A 27 5.54 -3.06 -10.20
C ASN A 27 4.94 -2.06 -11.19
N THR A 28 4.43 -2.59 -12.29
CA THR A 28 3.65 -1.84 -13.27
C THR A 28 2.27 -2.46 -13.45
N CYS A 29 1.27 -1.62 -13.72
CA CYS A 29 -0.08 -2.08 -13.99
C CYS A 29 -0.72 -1.27 -15.12
N GLN A 30 -1.28 -1.99 -16.10
CA GLN A 30 -2.03 -1.44 -17.23
C GLN A 30 -3.55 -1.66 -17.11
N CYS A 31 -4.09 -2.10 -15.96
CA CYS A 31 -5.53 -2.36 -15.86
C CYS A 31 -6.34 -1.06 -15.98
N THR A 32 -7.59 -1.16 -16.44
CA THR A 32 -8.47 0.00 -16.65
C THR A 32 -8.62 0.88 -15.40
N GLN A 33 -8.65 0.28 -14.20
CA GLN A 33 -8.74 1.05 -12.96
C GLN A 33 -7.48 1.89 -12.69
N CYS A 34 -6.29 1.29 -12.84
CA CYS A 34 -5.02 2.01 -12.63
C CYS A 34 -4.81 3.09 -13.69
N ARG A 35 -5.21 2.86 -14.94
CA ARG A 35 -5.17 3.90 -15.99
C ARG A 35 -6.11 5.06 -15.67
N LYS A 36 -7.35 4.78 -15.22
CA LYS A 36 -8.31 5.82 -14.83
C LYS A 36 -7.86 6.62 -13.61
N MET A 37 -7.24 5.96 -12.62
CA MET A 37 -6.79 6.60 -11.39
C MET A 37 -5.57 7.50 -11.61
N SER A 38 -4.61 7.04 -12.43
CA SER A 38 -3.35 7.76 -12.64
C SER A 38 -3.35 8.70 -13.83
N GLY A 39 -4.30 8.54 -14.77
CA GLY A 39 -4.27 9.21 -16.07
C GLY A 39 -3.15 8.72 -16.99
N SER A 40 -2.39 7.70 -16.60
CA SER A 40 -1.28 7.14 -17.37
C SER A 40 -1.67 5.85 -18.10
N LEU A 41 -1.01 5.56 -19.22
CA LEU A 41 -1.12 4.28 -19.91
C LEU A 41 -0.59 3.11 -19.05
N ILE A 42 0.53 3.36 -18.35
CA ILE A 42 1.19 2.41 -17.47
C ILE A 42 1.35 3.08 -16.11
N PHE A 43 0.80 2.45 -15.08
CA PHE A 43 0.94 2.93 -13.71
C PHE A 43 2.12 2.23 -13.04
N HIS A 44 3.09 3.01 -12.57
CA HIS A 44 4.24 2.53 -11.80
C HIS A 44 3.96 2.71 -10.32
N TYR A 45 4.22 1.67 -9.52
CA TYR A 45 4.00 1.73 -8.08
C TYR A 45 4.98 0.84 -7.33
N HIS A 46 5.15 1.16 -6.05
CA HIS A 46 5.89 0.32 -5.11
C HIS A 46 4.91 -0.26 -4.09
N THR A 47 5.12 -1.51 -3.72
CA THR A 47 4.46 -2.11 -2.57
C THR A 47 5.31 -1.86 -1.34
N ALA A 48 4.67 -1.48 -0.23
CA ALA A 48 5.31 -1.35 1.08
C ALA A 48 4.32 -1.80 2.16
N LYS A 49 4.83 -2.28 3.30
CA LYS A 49 3.96 -2.57 4.45
C LYS A 49 3.48 -1.26 5.06
N ASN A 50 2.28 -1.27 5.65
CA ASN A 50 1.77 -0.06 6.33
C ASN A 50 2.72 0.41 7.46
N THR A 51 3.33 -0.53 8.18
CA THR A 51 4.33 -0.26 9.23
C THR A 51 5.61 0.42 8.72
N GLU A 52 5.87 0.35 7.42
CA GLU A 52 7.03 0.98 6.78
C GLU A 52 6.69 2.40 6.27
N ILE A 53 5.42 2.83 6.31
CA ILE A 53 5.01 4.15 5.80
C ILE A 53 4.77 5.09 6.98
N THR A 54 5.58 6.14 7.09
CA THR A 54 5.30 7.24 8.01
C THR A 54 4.58 8.37 7.28
N TRP A 55 3.31 8.58 7.60
CA TRP A 55 2.51 9.67 7.05
C TRP A 55 2.84 10.99 7.76
N ARG A 56 3.25 12.01 7.01
CA ARG A 56 3.47 13.36 7.54
C ARG A 56 2.20 14.21 7.55
N SER A 57 1.27 13.93 6.64
CA SER A 57 -0.05 14.56 6.59
C SER A 57 -1.03 13.69 5.80
N GLN A 58 -2.28 13.63 6.26
CA GLN A 58 -3.39 12.92 5.60
C GLN A 58 -4.68 13.76 5.57
N ALA A 59 -4.62 15.06 5.86
CA ALA A 59 -5.81 15.92 6.04
C ALA A 59 -6.73 15.96 4.80
N THR A 60 -6.13 15.85 3.62
CA THR A 60 -6.80 15.88 2.31
C THR A 60 -6.96 14.50 1.68
N CYS A 61 -6.48 13.44 2.35
CA CYS A 61 -6.59 12.07 1.88
C CYS A 61 -8.06 11.61 1.98
N ALA A 62 -8.61 11.18 0.85
CA ALA A 62 -9.90 10.52 0.77
C ALA A 62 -9.74 9.12 0.19
N GLU A 63 -10.64 8.21 0.56
CA GLU A 63 -10.63 6.82 0.10
C GLU A 63 -11.89 6.47 -0.67
N TYR A 64 -11.72 5.71 -1.75
CA TYR A 64 -12.81 5.09 -2.50
C TYR A 64 -12.70 3.56 -2.44
N ASN A 65 -13.77 2.88 -2.02
CA ASN A 65 -13.84 1.42 -1.97
C ASN A 65 -14.01 0.84 -3.38
N SER A 66 -12.91 0.47 -4.02
CA SER A 66 -12.88 0.01 -5.41
C SER A 66 -13.37 -1.42 -5.62
N SER A 67 -13.22 -2.26 -4.61
CA SER A 67 -13.72 -3.63 -4.53
C SER A 67 -13.73 -4.05 -3.06
N PRO A 68 -14.54 -5.02 -2.64
CA PRO A 68 -14.60 -5.44 -1.23
C PRO A 68 -13.22 -5.60 -0.58
N GLY A 69 -12.90 -4.71 0.37
CA GLY A 69 -11.63 -4.70 1.10
C GLY A 69 -10.45 -3.96 0.44
N CYS A 70 -10.60 -3.43 -0.78
CA CYS A 70 -9.56 -2.68 -1.49
C CYS A 70 -9.95 -1.22 -1.73
N PHE A 71 -9.12 -0.32 -1.23
CA PHE A 71 -9.36 1.12 -1.22
C PHE A 71 -8.37 1.85 -2.11
N ARG A 72 -8.83 2.90 -2.77
CA ARG A 72 -8.04 3.82 -3.58
C ARG A 72 -7.95 5.13 -2.80
N ALA A 73 -6.76 5.49 -2.33
CA ALA A 73 -6.51 6.74 -1.64
C ALA A 73 -6.08 7.83 -2.63
N PHE A 74 -6.67 9.02 -2.51
CA PHE A 74 -6.40 10.17 -3.38
C PHE A 74 -6.57 11.49 -2.63
N CYS A 75 -5.97 12.56 -3.14
CA CYS A 75 -6.18 13.90 -2.61
C CYS A 75 -7.55 14.42 -3.04
N LYS A 76 -8.42 14.76 -2.09
CA LYS A 76 -9.76 15.30 -2.39
C LYS A 76 -9.74 16.72 -2.96
N GLU A 77 -8.61 17.44 -2.85
CA GLU A 77 -8.47 18.81 -3.35
C GLU A 77 -7.97 18.87 -4.79
N CYS A 78 -6.95 18.06 -5.14
CA CYS A 78 -6.32 18.09 -6.47
C CYS A 78 -6.54 16.81 -7.30
N GLY A 79 -7.09 15.75 -6.71
CA GLY A 79 -7.35 14.48 -7.39
C GLY A 79 -6.14 13.56 -7.56
N SER A 80 -4.96 13.95 -7.08
CA SER A 80 -3.75 13.12 -7.20
C SER A 80 -3.90 11.77 -6.50
N SER A 81 -3.50 10.69 -7.18
CA SER A 81 -3.46 9.34 -6.63
C SER A 81 -2.38 9.22 -5.55
N ILE A 82 -2.71 8.64 -4.39
CA ILE A 82 -1.77 8.46 -3.27
C ILE A 82 -1.39 6.99 -3.13
N ALA A 83 -2.38 6.09 -2.95
CA ALA A 83 -2.12 4.68 -2.68
C ALA A 83 -3.27 3.77 -3.11
N TRP A 84 -2.96 2.48 -3.29
CA TRP A 84 -3.93 1.40 -3.31
C TRP A 84 -3.73 0.56 -2.04
N ILE A 85 -4.79 0.40 -1.25
CA ILE A 85 -4.72 -0.20 0.09
C ILE A 85 -5.57 -1.47 0.08
N ASP A 86 -4.95 -2.62 0.30
CA ASP A 86 -5.67 -3.88 0.51
C ASP A 86 -5.81 -4.17 2.00
N ARG A 87 -6.98 -3.89 2.59
CA ARG A 87 -7.26 -4.16 4.00
C ARG A 87 -7.55 -5.64 4.28
N ARG A 88 -7.56 -6.50 3.26
CA ARG A 88 -7.69 -7.97 3.43
C ARG A 88 -6.34 -8.60 3.79
N ILE A 89 -5.24 -7.98 3.34
CA ILE A 89 -3.89 -8.41 3.62
C ILE A 89 -3.54 -7.94 5.04
N GLY A 90 -3.50 -8.89 5.98
CA GLY A 90 -3.29 -8.65 7.42
C GLY A 90 -4.38 -9.23 8.32
N ALA A 91 -5.57 -9.56 7.79
CA ALA A 91 -6.65 -10.19 8.56
C ALA A 91 -6.45 -11.71 8.80
N LYS A 92 -5.41 -12.31 8.21
CA LYS A 92 -5.02 -13.71 8.46
C LYS A 92 -3.78 -13.78 9.35
N ALA A 93 -3.96 -13.45 10.63
CA ALA A 93 -2.98 -13.76 11.69
C ALA A 93 -3.62 -14.46 12.90
N SER A 94 -4.82 -15.05 12.74
CA SER A 94 -5.39 -15.95 13.76
C SER A 94 -6.21 -17.06 13.08
N SER A 95 -5.51 -18.00 12.45
CA SER A 95 -6.05 -19.32 12.12
C SER A 95 -4.90 -20.28 11.82
N LYS A 96 -4.02 -20.51 12.78
CA LYS A 96 -3.32 -21.80 12.90
C LYS A 96 -3.67 -22.35 14.28
N GLN A 97 -4.77 -23.10 14.34
CA GLN A 97 -4.86 -24.18 15.32
C GLN A 97 -3.86 -25.23 14.83
N ASP A 98 -2.79 -25.46 15.60
CA ASP A 98 -1.78 -26.47 15.28
C ASP A 98 -2.41 -27.87 15.47
N PRO A 99 -2.51 -28.74 14.45
CA PRO A 99 -3.23 -30.01 14.60
C PRO A 99 -2.47 -31.11 15.34
N LEU A 100 -1.28 -30.87 15.89
CA LEU A 100 -0.38 -31.95 16.37
C LEU A 100 0.12 -31.81 17.82
N THR A 101 -0.71 -31.31 18.72
CA THR A 101 -0.55 -31.58 20.16
C THR A 101 -1.85 -32.13 20.75
N GLY A 102 -2.19 -33.35 20.33
CA GLY A 102 -3.08 -34.23 21.06
C GLY A 102 -2.26 -35.36 21.68
N ASN A 103 -2.31 -35.47 23.01
CA ASN A 103 -1.77 -36.59 23.78
C ASN A 103 -2.14 -37.94 23.15
N PHE A 104 -1.14 -38.78 22.86
CA PHE A 104 -0.88 -40.08 23.48
C PHE A 104 0.62 -40.41 23.35
#